data_AF-A0A4R1GBM3-F1
#
_entry.id   AF-A0A4R1GBM3-F1
#
_cell.length_a   1.000
_cell.length_b   1.000
_cell.length_c   1.000
_cell.angle_alpha   90.00
_cell.angle_beta   90.00
_cell.angle_gamma   90.00
#
_symmetry.space_group_name_H-M   'P 1'
#
loop_
_entity.id
_entity.type
_entity.pdbx_description
1 polymer ?
#
loop_
_entity_poly.entity_id
_entity_poly.type
_entity_poly.pdbx_seq_one_letter_code
_entity_poly.pdbx_strand_id
1 'polypeptide(L)'
;MVKELLKKLEELLSEEKKLLLKGIKGKEEAEKLEEIEKEKLEVLSSISQLEPKEFKEHLETVKRVERLNKEVEALLLNNLLFVESILKEIFPERDTTYTIGNTSTSSLLNKKV
;
A
#
# COMPACT_ATOMS: atom_id res chain seq x y z
N MET A 1 10.10 6.96 -23.07
CA MET A 1 9.05 7.44 -22.17
C MET A 1 8.37 6.31 -21.39
N VAL A 2 7.45 5.50 -21.95
CA VAL A 2 6.72 4.45 -21.19
C VAL A 2 7.65 3.46 -20.49
N LYS A 3 8.64 2.93 -21.23
CA LYS A 3 9.67 2.03 -20.70
C LYS A 3 10.42 2.62 -19.50
N GLU A 4 10.74 3.92 -19.54
CA GLU A 4 11.50 4.60 -18.48
C GLU A 4 10.64 4.78 -17.23
N LEU A 5 9.37 5.19 -17.40
CA LEU A 5 8.43 5.33 -16.30
C LEU A 5 8.16 3.99 -15.61
N LEU A 6 7.92 2.92 -16.38
CA LEU A 6 7.72 1.59 -15.84
C LEU A 6 8.97 1.06 -15.12
N LYS A 7 10.16 1.31 -15.68
CA LYS A 7 11.42 0.91 -15.04
C LYS A 7 11.65 1.68 -13.75
N LYS A 8 11.40 3.00 -13.73
CA LYS A 8 11.50 3.81 -12.51
C LYS A 8 10.53 3.31 -11.43
N LEU A 9 9.28 2.98 -11.80
CA LEU A 9 8.31 2.42 -10.87
C LEU A 9 8.76 1.04 -10.33
N GLU A 10 9.32 0.18 -11.19
CA GLU A 10 9.89 -1.12 -10.81
C GLU A 10 11.05 -0.97 -9.81
N GLU A 11 11.93 0.02 -10.01
CA GLU A 11 13.03 0.36 -9.11
C GLU A 11 12.51 0.87 -7.75
N LEU A 12 11.58 1.83 -7.74
CA LEU A 12 10.99 2.39 -6.52
C LEU A 12 10.30 1.31 -5.67
N LEU A 13 9.46 0.47 -6.28
CA LEU A 13 8.81 -0.65 -5.59
C LEU A 13 9.82 -1.66 -5.04
N SER A 14 10.92 -1.89 -5.76
CA SER A 14 11.99 -2.77 -5.30
C SER A 14 12.74 -2.20 -4.10
N GLU A 15 12.99 -0.89 -4.08
CA GLU A 15 13.60 -0.20 -2.95
C GLU A 15 12.70 -0.19 -1.72
N GLU A 16 11.42 0.13 -1.92
CA GLU A 16 10.40 0.09 -0.89
C GLU A 16 10.33 -1.30 -0.23
N LYS A 17 10.20 -2.36 -1.04
CA LYS A 17 10.21 -3.74 -0.56
C LYS A 17 11.45 -4.04 0.28
N LYS A 18 12.64 -3.60 -0.15
CA LYS A 18 13.88 -3.80 0.60
C LYS A 18 13.86 -3.09 1.95
N LEU A 19 13.32 -1.87 2.02
CA LEU A 19 13.18 -1.13 3.28
C LEU A 19 12.20 -1.82 4.23
N LEU A 20 11.03 -2.22 3.72
CA LEU A 20 10.02 -2.92 4.49
C LEU A 20 10.56 -4.25 5.05
N LEU A 21 11.33 -5.01 4.28
CA LEU A 21 11.97 -6.25 4.73
C LEU A 21 13.08 -6.02 5.78
N LYS A 22 13.82 -4.91 5.70
CA LYS A 22 14.83 -4.54 6.71
C LYS A 22 14.19 -4.09 8.02
N GLY A 23 12.92 -3.67 7.95
CA GLY A 23 12.18 -3.03 9.03
C GLY A 23 12.54 -1.56 9.16
N ILE A 24 11.55 -0.75 9.54
CA ILE A 24 11.71 0.69 9.77
C ILE A 24 12.04 0.89 11.24
N LYS A 25 13.30 1.20 11.53
CA LYS A 25 13.84 1.24 12.90
C LYS A 25 14.00 2.64 13.44
N GLY A 26 14.07 3.63 12.57
CA GLY A 26 14.27 5.02 12.96
C GLY A 26 13.73 5.99 11.94
N LYS A 27 14.06 7.26 12.20
CA LYS A 27 13.60 8.40 11.43
C LYS A 27 14.12 8.37 9.99
N GLU A 28 15.37 7.95 9.78
CA GLU A 28 16.01 7.91 8.45
C GLU A 28 15.28 6.95 7.50
N GLU A 29 14.95 5.73 7.94
CA GLU A 29 14.23 4.79 7.10
C GLU A 29 12.79 5.23 6.82
N ALA A 30 12.16 5.92 7.78
CA ALA A 30 10.81 6.46 7.62
C ALA A 30 10.78 7.62 6.61
N GLU A 31 11.74 8.56 6.70
CA GLU A 31 11.89 9.65 5.74
C GLU A 31 12.17 9.13 4.34
N LYS A 32 13.04 8.12 4.22
CA LYS A 32 13.32 7.48 2.93
C LYS A 32 12.08 6.80 2.34
N LEU A 33 11.25 6.16 3.16
CA LEU A 33 9.99 5.59 2.68
C LEU A 33 9.04 6.69 2.17
N GLU A 34 8.95 7.81 2.88
CA GLU A 34 8.14 8.96 2.47
C GLU A 34 8.61 9.57 1.14
N GLU A 35 9.92 9.66 0.91
CA GLU A 35 10.49 10.08 -0.37
C GLU A 35 10.11 9.14 -1.51
N ILE A 36 10.23 7.82 -1.29
CA ILE A 36 9.81 6.81 -2.28
C ILE A 36 8.32 6.93 -2.60
N GLU A 37 7.46 7.17 -1.62
CA GLU A 37 6.02 7.38 -1.86
C GLU A 37 5.75 8.61 -2.74
N LYS A 38 6.43 9.73 -2.46
CA LYS A 38 6.29 10.94 -3.27
C LYS A 38 6.72 10.69 -4.72
N GLU A 39 7.87 10.04 -4.92
CA GLU A 39 8.35 9.72 -6.25
C GLU A 39 7.43 8.73 -7.00
N LYS A 40 6.86 7.74 -6.31
CA LYS A 40 5.87 6.83 -6.91
C LYS A 40 4.65 7.60 -7.39
N LEU A 41 4.12 8.54 -6.60
CA LEU A 41 2.97 9.35 -6.99
C LEU A 41 3.25 10.19 -8.24
N GLU A 42 4.44 10.78 -8.36
CA GLU A 42 4.84 11.53 -9.57
C GLU A 42 4.93 10.63 -10.81
N VAL A 43 5.52 9.44 -10.67
CA VAL A 43 5.62 8.46 -11.76
C VAL A 43 4.24 7.96 -12.17
N LEU A 44 3.37 7.65 -11.21
CA LEU A 44 2.00 7.22 -11.47
C LEU A 44 1.17 8.33 -12.12
N SER A 45 1.36 9.59 -11.70
CA SER A 45 0.74 10.73 -12.37
C SER A 45 1.15 10.81 -13.84
N SER A 46 2.44 10.65 -14.13
CA SER A 46 2.96 10.61 -15.51
C SER A 46 2.40 9.42 -16.30
N ILE A 47 2.31 8.24 -15.68
CA ILE A 47 1.74 7.03 -16.29
C ILE A 47 0.25 7.23 -16.60
N SER A 48 -0.50 7.93 -15.74
CA SER A 48 -1.93 8.15 -15.90
C SER A 48 -2.31 8.98 -17.14
N GLN A 49 -1.34 9.74 -17.67
CA GLN A 49 -1.50 10.55 -18.88
C GLN A 49 -1.27 9.76 -20.18
N LEU A 50 -0.75 8.54 -20.10
CA LEU A 50 -0.44 7.69 -21.24
C LEU A 50 -1.65 6.85 -21.67
N GLU A 51 -1.72 6.51 -22.95
CA GLU A 51 -2.78 5.66 -23.47
C GLU A 51 -2.46 4.17 -23.28
N PRO A 52 -3.45 3.31 -23.00
CA PRO A 52 -3.24 1.87 -22.80
C PRO A 52 -2.52 1.15 -23.95
N LYS A 53 -2.65 1.66 -25.18
CA LYS A 53 -2.01 1.12 -26.39
C LYS A 53 -0.48 1.21 -26.30
N GLU A 54 0.06 2.20 -25.61
CA GLU A 54 1.50 2.43 -25.47
C GLU A 54 2.17 1.41 -24.54
N PHE A 55 1.39 0.69 -23.73
CA PHE A 55 1.89 -0.34 -22.80
C PHE A 55 1.96 -1.74 -23.43
N LYS A 56 1.40 -1.92 -24.64
CA LYS A 56 1.32 -3.24 -25.30
C LYS A 56 2.70 -3.89 -25.53
N GLU A 57 3.72 -3.09 -25.80
CA GLU A 57 5.10 -3.57 -25.99
C GLU A 57 5.86 -3.78 -24.67
N HIS A 58 5.24 -3.46 -23.54
CA HIS A 58 5.85 -3.48 -22.21
C HIS A 58 5.07 -4.33 -21.21
N LEU A 59 4.16 -5.19 -21.68
CA LEU A 59 3.29 -6.02 -20.83
C LEU A 59 4.06 -6.85 -19.80
N GLU A 60 5.22 -7.40 -20.16
CA GLU A 60 6.04 -8.16 -19.21
C GLU A 60 6.58 -7.29 -18.07
N THR A 61 6.94 -6.03 -18.35
CA THR A 61 7.33 -5.07 -17.31
C THR A 61 6.14 -4.67 -16.45
N VAL A 62 4.97 -4.45 -17.06
CA VAL A 62 3.73 -4.16 -16.32
C VAL A 62 3.39 -5.28 -15.34
N LYS A 63 3.47 -6.54 -15.78
CA LYS A 63 3.25 -7.71 -14.90
C LYS A 63 4.26 -7.78 -13.75
N ARG A 64 5.53 -7.45 -14.00
CA ARG A 64 6.55 -7.42 -12.93
C ARG A 64 6.26 -6.32 -11.91
N VAL A 65 5.89 -5.14 -12.37
CA VAL A 65 5.45 -4.02 -11.51
C VAL A 65 4.23 -4.43 -10.68
N GLU A 66 3.22 -5.03 -11.29
CA GLU A 66 2.01 -5.50 -10.58
C GLU A 66 2.37 -6.53 -9.50
N ARG A 67 3.23 -7.49 -9.83
CA ARG A 67 3.70 -8.50 -8.87
C ARG A 67 4.45 -7.85 -7.70
N LEU A 68 5.40 -6.94 -7.98
CA LEU A 68 6.14 -6.23 -6.94
C LEU A 68 5.21 -5.41 -6.05
N ASN A 69 4.22 -4.73 -6.62
CA ASN A 69 3.25 -3.97 -5.85
C ASN A 69 2.45 -4.85 -4.89
N LYS A 70 1.99 -6.03 -5.35
CA LYS A 70 1.31 -7.01 -4.48
C LYS A 70 2.21 -7.52 -3.35
N GLU A 71 3.49 -7.72 -3.62
CA GLU A 71 4.46 -8.13 -2.60
C GLU A 71 4.68 -7.03 -1.55
N VAL A 72 4.77 -5.76 -1.97
CA VAL A 72 4.85 -4.60 -1.08
C VAL A 72 3.59 -4.48 -0.22
N GLU A 73 2.41 -4.58 -0.85
CA GLU A 73 1.11 -4.55 -0.16
C GLU A 73 1.03 -5.62 0.94
N ALA A 74 1.45 -6.86 0.64
CA ALA A 74 1.48 -7.93 1.61
C ALA A 74 2.39 -7.63 2.81
N LEU A 75 3.55 -6.99 2.58
CA LEU A 75 4.46 -6.59 3.65
C LEU A 75 3.86 -5.48 4.52
N LEU A 76 3.23 -4.47 3.90
CA LEU A 76 2.54 -3.40 4.62
C LEU A 76 1.41 -3.94 5.49
N LEU A 77 0.59 -4.83 4.93
CA LEU A 77 -0.50 -5.46 5.68
C LEU A 77 0.04 -6.30 6.85
N ASN A 78 1.12 -7.06 6.64
CA ASN A 78 1.75 -7.82 7.72
C ASN A 78 2.24 -6.91 8.86
N ASN A 79 2.93 -5.82 8.51
CA ASN A 79 3.39 -4.83 9.48
C ASN A 79 2.23 -4.19 10.25
N LEU A 80 1.13 -3.84 9.56
CA LEU A 80 -0.06 -3.30 10.20
C LEU A 80 -0.66 -4.29 11.22
N LEU A 81 -0.89 -5.53 10.79
CA LEU A 81 -1.46 -6.58 11.66
C LEU A 81 -0.58 -6.85 12.88
N PHE A 82 0.75 -6.81 12.72
CA PHE A 82 1.69 -6.94 13.82
C PHE A 82 1.54 -5.79 14.82
N VAL A 83 1.52 -4.54 14.36
CA VAL A 83 1.32 -3.37 15.23
C VAL A 83 -0.03 -3.44 15.96
N GLU A 84 -1.11 -3.80 15.25
CA GLU A 84 -2.42 -4.00 15.87
C GLU A 84 -2.41 -5.08 16.95
N SER A 85 -1.70 -6.19 16.73
CA SER A 85 -1.57 -7.26 17.74
C SER A 85 -0.86 -6.79 19.00
N ILE A 86 0.21 -6.00 18.88
CA ILE A 86 0.92 -5.40 20.01
C ILE A 86 0.00 -4.42 20.75
N LEU A 87 -0.73 -3.57 20.03
CA LEU A 87 -1.62 -2.60 20.64
C LEU A 87 -2.78 -3.26 21.39
N LYS A 88 -3.33 -4.37 20.87
CA LYS A 88 -4.36 -5.17 21.56
C LYS A 88 -3.82 -5.79 22.85
N GLU A 89 -2.59 -6.29 22.84
CA GLU A 89 -1.94 -6.85 24.04
C GLU A 89 -1.70 -5.78 25.11
N ILE A 90 -1.27 -4.57 24.71
CA ILE A 90 -1.01 -3.46 25.65
C ILE A 90 -2.32 -2.81 26.13
N PHE A 91 -3.32 -2.72 25.26
CA PHE A 91 -4.60 -2.06 25.51
C PHE A 91 -5.77 -2.98 25.17
N PRO A 92 -6.04 -4.03 25.98
CA PRO A 92 -7.07 -5.04 25.69
C PRO A 92 -8.50 -4.49 25.62
N GLU A 93 -8.74 -3.28 26.15
CA GLU A 93 -10.05 -2.62 26.09
C GLU A 93 -10.30 -1.83 24.79
N ARG A 94 -9.28 -1.68 23.92
CA ARG A 94 -9.40 -1.00 22.62
C ARG A 94 -9.74 -1.98 21.50
N ASP A 95 -10.91 -2.61 21.57
CA ASP A 95 -11.54 -3.21 20.40
C ASP A 95 -12.07 -2.11 19.47
N THR A 96 -11.17 -1.37 18.82
CA THR A 96 -11.57 -0.53 17.68
C THR A 96 -11.57 -1.41 16.44
N THR A 97 -12.72 -2.04 16.21
CA THR A 97 -13.06 -2.73 14.97
C THR A 97 -12.96 -1.76 13.80
N TYR A 98 -11.88 -1.78 13.03
CA TYR A 98 -11.91 -1.25 11.66
C TYR A 98 -12.69 -2.26 10.81
N THR A 99 -14.01 -2.18 10.87
CA THR A 99 -14.88 -2.93 9.97
C THR A 99 -14.74 -2.34 8.58
N ILE A 100 -13.84 -2.89 7.77
CA ILE A 100 -13.86 -2.66 6.32
C ILE A 100 -15.15 -3.31 5.80
N GLY A 101 -16.19 -2.48 5.59
CA GLY A 101 -17.41 -2.85 4.90
C GLY A 101 -18.45 -3.59 5.74
N ASN A 102 -19.40 -2.85 6.32
CA ASN A 102 -20.82 -3.21 6.32
C ASN A 102 -21.62 -2.00 6.82
N THR A 103 -22.31 -1.32 5.91
CA THR A 103 -23.43 -0.43 6.21
C THR A 103 -24.53 -1.27 6.84
N SER A 104 -24.46 -1.45 8.16
CA SER A 104 -25.56 -2.00 8.94
C SER A 104 -26.72 -1.01 8.88
N THR A 105 -27.72 -1.34 8.06
CA THR A 105 -29.06 -0.78 8.14
C THR A 105 -29.56 -0.91 9.58
N SER A 106 -29.59 0.20 10.30
CA SER A 106 -30.24 0.28 11.61
C SER A 106 -31.74 0.13 11.40
N SER A 107 -32.22 -1.10 11.63
CA SER A 107 -33.64 -1.38 11.86
C SER A 107 -34.13 -0.49 13.00
N LEU A 108 -34.91 0.52 12.62
CA LEU A 108 -35.96 1.10 13.44
C LEU A 108 -36.83 -0.07 13.91
N LEU A 109 -36.79 -0.45 15.20
CA LEU A 109 -37.85 -1.17 15.92
C LEU A 109 -37.35 -1.60 17.32
N ASN A 110 -37.47 -0.70 18.30
CA ASN A 110 -38.11 -1.03 19.58
C ASN A 110 -38.20 0.20 20.48
N LYS A 111 -39.41 0.75 20.62
CA LYS A 111 -39.78 1.55 21.79
C LYS A 111 -41.12 1.03 22.31
N LYS A 112 -41.04 0.15 23.31
CA LYS A 112 -42.10 -0.13 24.28
C LYS A 112 -41.42 -0.20 25.64
N VAL A 113 -41.40 0.93 26.35
CA VAL A 113 -41.74 1.09 27.77
C VAL A 113 -42.23 2.52 27.94
#